data_AF-A0A366ZJT0-F1
#
_entry.id   AF-A0A366ZJT0-F1
#
_cell.length_a   1.000
_cell.length_b   1.000
_cell.length_c   1.000
_cell.angle_alpha   90.00
_cell.angle_beta   90.00
_cell.angle_gamma   90.00
#
_symmetry.space_group_name_H-M   'P 1'
#
loop_
_entity.id
_entity.type
_entity.pdbx_description
1 polymer ?
#
loop_
_entity_poly.entity_id
_entity_poly.type
_entity_poly.pdbx_seq_one_letter_code
_entity_poly.pdbx_strand_id
1 'polypeptide(L)' 'MTKRLIDLDDELLARAQRELNTTGVSDTVRAALRQAASAAARARQVTWLREGGLETMADPTQRADVWR' A
#
# COMPACT_ATOMS: atom_id res chain seq x y z
N MET A 1 12.08 0.75 17.78
CA MET A 1 11.65 -0.40 16.94
C MET A 1 11.66 -1.64 17.81
N THR A 2 10.54 -2.35 17.91
CA THR A 2 10.44 -3.58 18.71
C THR A 2 10.93 -4.77 17.90
N LYS A 3 11.86 -5.55 18.44
CA LYS A 3 12.33 -6.79 17.81
C LYS A 3 11.27 -7.88 18.00
N ARG A 4 11.02 -8.66 16.95
CA ARG A 4 10.12 -9.81 16.96
C ARG A 4 10.89 -10.98 16.38
N LEU A 5 10.82 -12.13 17.05
CA LEU A 5 11.30 -13.39 16.52
C LEU A 5 10.17 -14.02 15.71
N ILE A 6 10.44 -14.37 14.47
CA ILE A 6 9.52 -15.07 13.58
C ILE A 6 10.32 -16.15 12.87
N ASP A 7 9.66 -17.27 12.60
CA ASP A 7 10.17 -18.24 11.63
C ASP A 7 9.88 -17.73 10.22
N LEU A 8 10.82 -17.92 9.30
CA LEU A 8 10.73 -17.42 7.93
C LEU A 8 11.34 -18.42 6.98
N ASP A 9 10.58 -18.78 5.95
CA ASP A 9 11.03 -19.62 4.86
C ASP A 9 12.12 -18.90 4.05
N ASP A 10 13.30 -19.51 3.97
CA ASP A 10 14.49 -18.94 3.30
C ASP A 10 14.32 -18.82 1.78
N GLU A 11 13.56 -19.73 1.14
CA GLU A 11 13.30 -19.65 -0.30
C GLU A 11 12.35 -18.50 -0.62
N LEU A 12 11.31 -18.33 0.20
CA LEU A 12 10.38 -17.22 0.12
C LEU A 12 11.10 -15.89 0.37
N LEU A 13 11.96 -15.83 1.38
CA LEU A 13 12.79 -14.67 1.66
C LEU A 13 13.70 -14.35 0.47
N ALA A 14 14.41 -15.34 -0.08
CA ALA A 14 15.30 -15.15 -1.22
C ALA A 14 14.55 -14.65 -2.47
N ARG A 15 13.34 -15.15 -2.69
CA ARG A 15 12.47 -14.65 -3.76
C ARG A 15 12.07 -13.20 -3.50
N ALA A 16 11.57 -12.89 -2.32
CA ALA A 16 11.18 -11.54 -1.94
C ALA A 16 12.36 -10.56 -2.06
N GLN A 17 13.57 -10.98 -1.69
CA GLN A 17 14.79 -10.19 -1.83
C GLN A 17 15.07 -9.81 -3.29
N ARG A 18 14.94 -10.76 -4.22
CA ARG A 18 15.12 -10.49 -5.66
C ARG A 18 14.05 -9.53 -6.20
N GLU A 19 12.78 -9.80 -5.91
CA GLU A 19 11.66 -8.98 -6.40
C GLU A 19 11.69 -7.55 -5.83
N LEU A 20 12.05 -7.42 -4.55
CA LEU A 20 12.09 -6.13 -3.85
C LEU A 20 13.45 -5.43 -3.97
N ASN A 21 14.43 -6.05 -4.62
CA ASN A 21 15.82 -5.56 -4.71
C ASN A 21 16.42 -5.23 -3.33
N THR A 22 16.28 -6.15 -2.38
CA THR A 22 16.79 -6.00 -1.00
C THR A 22 17.77 -7.13 -0.67
N THR A 23 18.69 -6.89 0.25
CA THR A 23 19.73 -7.88 0.64
C THR A 23 19.62 -8.35 2.08
N GLY A 24 18.96 -7.59 2.96
CA GLY A 24 18.84 -7.90 4.39
C GLY A 24 17.42 -8.24 4.79
N VAL A 25 17.24 -9.28 5.63
CA VAL A 25 15.92 -9.77 6.09
C VAL A 25 15.02 -8.64 6.61
N SER A 26 15.56 -7.79 7.49
CA SER A 26 14.78 -6.69 8.08
C SER A 26 14.31 -5.66 7.05
N ASP A 27 15.11 -5.41 6.01
CA ASP A 27 14.76 -4.48 4.95
C ASP A 27 13.72 -5.09 4.02
N THR A 28 13.91 -6.36 3.63
CA THR A 28 12.94 -7.13 2.84
C THR A 28 11.57 -7.18 3.53
N VAL A 29 11.52 -7.52 4.82
CA VAL A 29 10.27 -7.58 5.58
C VAL A 29 9.63 -6.19 5.65
N ARG A 30 10.41 -5.14 5.88
CA ARG A 30 9.88 -3.77 5.93
C ARG A 30 9.32 -3.31 4.59
N ALA A 31 10.01 -3.60 3.50
CA ALA A 31 9.57 -3.30 2.14
C ALA A 31 8.29 -4.06 1.79
N ALA A 32 8.25 -5.37 2.07
CA ALA A 32 7.08 -6.22 1.85
C ALA A 32 5.85 -5.72 2.62
N LEU A 33 6.01 -5.38 3.90
CA LEU A 33 4.90 -4.84 4.73
C LEU A 33 4.39 -3.50 4.21
N ARG A 34 5.28 -2.60 3.78
CA ARG A 34 4.89 -1.32 3.15
C ARG A 34 4.13 -1.54 1.84
N GLN A 35 4.60 -2.46 1.01
CA GLN A 35 3.93 -2.81 -0.24
C GLN A 35 2.54 -3.39 0.01
N ALA A 36 2.39 -4.32 0.96
CA ALA A 36 1.10 -4.90 1.31
C ALA A 36 0.12 -3.84 1.83
N ALA A 37 0.58 -2.94 2.72
CA ALA A 37 -0.23 -1.85 3.23
C ALA A 37 -0.68 -0.90 2.11
N SER A 38 0.24 -0.56 1.20
CA SER A 38 -0.04 0.32 0.06
C SER A 38 -1.02 -0.32 -0.93
N ALA A 39 -0.85 -1.60 -1.23
CA ALA A 39 -1.76 -2.36 -2.08
C ALA A 39 -3.18 -2.41 -1.49
N ALA A 40 -3.30 -2.67 -0.18
CA ALA A 40 -4.58 -2.68 0.51
C ALA A 40 -5.24 -1.28 0.52
N ALA A 41 -4.47 -0.22 0.74
CA ALA A 41 -4.96 1.15 0.66
C ALA A 41 -5.45 1.50 -0.74
N ARG A 42 -4.69 1.11 -1.78
CA ARG A 42 -5.07 1.33 -3.18
C ARG A 42 -6.34 0.57 -3.54
N ALA A 43 -6.49 -0.68 -3.09
CA ALA A 43 -7.71 -1.45 -3.30
C ALA A 43 -8.93 -0.75 -2.69
N ARG A 44 -8.84 -0.31 -1.43
CA ARG A 44 -9.92 0.48 -0.78
C ARG A 44 -10.24 1.76 -1.53
N GLN A 45 -9.23 2.48 -2.00
CA GLN A 45 -9.42 3.70 -2.79
C GLN A 45 -10.17 3.40 -4.09
N VAL A 46 -9.82 2.32 -4.80
CA VAL A 46 -10.52 1.91 -6.03
C VAL A 46 -11.98 1.57 -5.73
N THR A 47 -12.24 0.83 -4.65
CA THR A 47 -13.63 0.53 -4.22
C THR A 47 -14.41 1.81 -3.96
N TRP A 48 -13.87 2.73 -3.15
CA TRP A 48 -14.49 4.02 -2.85
C TRP A 48 -14.77 4.85 -4.11
N LEU A 49 -13.85 4.85 -5.09
CA LEU A 49 -14.06 5.53 -6.37
C LEU A 49 -15.21 4.90 -7.17
N ARG A 50 -15.30 3.57 -7.19
CA ARG A 50 -16.38 2.84 -7.89
C ARG A 50 -17.75 3.06 -7.25
N GLU A 51 -17.77 3.28 -5.94
CA GLU A 51 -18.97 3.58 -5.15
C GLU A 51 -19.39 5.06 -5.24
N GLY A 52 -18.81 5.85 -6.15
CA GLY A 52 -19.20 7.25 -6.35
C GLY A 52 -18.47 8.24 -5.45
N GLY A 53 -17.33 7.87 -4.87
CA GLY A 53 -16.57 8.74 -3.96
C GLY A 53 -16.20 10.13 -4.49
N LEU A 54 -16.19 10.32 -5.82
CA LEU A 54 -15.95 11.62 -6.47
C LEU A 54 -17.19 12.19 -7.19
N GLU A 55 -18.38 11.68 -6.93
CA GLU A 55 -19.61 12.12 -7.61
C GLU A 55 -19.87 13.61 -7.42
N THR A 56 -19.68 14.13 -6.20
CA THR A 56 -19.80 15.58 -5.90
C THR A 56 -18.74 16.43 -6.59
N MET A 57 -17.60 15.84 -6.95
CA MET A 57 -16.52 16.53 -7.68
C MET A 57 -16.77 16.58 -9.19
N ALA A 58 -17.75 15.82 -9.71
CA ALA A 58 -18.12 15.83 -11.12
C ALA A 58 -18.75 17.17 -11.52
N ASP A 59 -19.53 17.79 -10.64
CA ASP A 59 -20.13 19.11 -10.86
C ASP A 59 -19.08 20.23 -10.71
N PRO A 60 -18.83 21.03 -11.76
CA PRO A 60 -17.91 22.15 -11.71
C PRO A 60 -18.22 23.19 -10.63
N THR A 61 -19.50 23.40 -10.30
CA THR A 61 -19.92 24.38 -9.29
C THR A 61 -19.56 23.88 -7.90
N GLN A 62 -19.97 22.64 -7.56
CA GLN A 62 -19.64 22.02 -6.27
C GLN A 62 -18.13 21.86 -6.06
N ARG A 63 -17.39 21.54 -7.13
CA ARG A 63 -15.92 21.44 -7.06
C ARG A 63 -15.25 22.79 -6.78
N ALA A 64 -15.79 23.88 -7.30
CA ALA A 64 -15.27 25.22 -7.04
C ALA A 64 -15.49 25.68 -5.59
N ASP A 65 -16.57 25.20 -4.95
CA ASP A 65 -16.89 25.53 -3.55
C ASP A 65 -15.91 24.92 -2.53
N VAL A 66 -15.22 23.83 -2.87
CA VAL A 66 -14.27 23.13 -1.97
C VAL A 66 -12.99 23.94 -1.69
N TRP A 67 -12.63 24.85 -2.59
CA TRP A 67 -11.39 25.64 -2.53
C TRP A 67 -11.60 27.09 -2.10
N ARG A 68 -12.82 27.44 -1.67
CA ARG A 68 -13.19 28.79 -1.23
C ARG A 68 -12.99 28.94 0.28
#